data_AF-N2J3J4-F1
#
_entry.id   AF-N2J3J4-F1
#
_cell.length_a   1.000
_cell.length_b   1.000
_cell.length_c   1.000
_cell.angle_alpha   90.00
_cell.angle_beta   90.00
_cell.angle_gamma   90.00
#
_symmetry.space_group_name_H-M   'P 1'
#
loop_
_entity.id
_entity.type
_entity.pdbx_description
1 polymer ?
#
loop_
_entity_poly.entity_id
_entity_poly.type
_entity_poly.pdbx_seq_one_letter_code
_entity_poly.pdbx_strand_id
1 'polypeptide(L)'
;MSVKVLGPAEPGFSLGSNDYGPTPGLNGGLAQPYGGQVNFGSPSELASQGREVTFGKAGAGHSPGGVQGANEEDLMALVRDLVQQILQMIAQRLQQNQNDTGASSQDQSKGREVGKATAPAAGSLEQPSVASGPAVTPETDPQKVTSANPASSDGPTAGSGPRAFNITNTQDHPIKIGQFDKNEQLTAELTLEPGQTGVMRFEDDTTGLLKQADADGHYRPDASRLEFFNGFINTSDIDGRNASIHATDNKGFEIGDNKSIADAAPSNIVTTDSAGNKTIAGFYDGSTETMNKGGQFMTEKLGTGMTYMHPDDDRLPTGQNPMRHTDSMTLDVTFGKP
;
A
#
# COMPACT_ATOMS: atom_id res chain seq x y z
N MET A 1 37.36 27.95 40.00
CA MET A 1 37.76 27.91 38.58
C MET A 1 36.73 27.07 37.85
N SER A 2 35.82 27.71 37.11
CA SER A 2 34.77 27.04 36.32
C SER A 2 35.09 27.24 34.85
N VAL A 3 35.13 26.15 34.09
CA VAL A 3 35.25 26.19 32.63
C VAL A 3 33.92 25.76 32.05
N LYS A 4 33.20 26.71 31.44
CA LYS A 4 32.07 26.47 30.55
C LYS A 4 32.64 26.06 29.19
N VAL A 5 32.28 24.89 28.69
CA VAL A 5 32.51 24.49 27.30
C VAL A 5 31.16 24.56 26.58
N LEU A 6 31.05 25.48 25.61
CA LEU A 6 29.94 25.57 24.67
C LEU A 6 30.09 24.46 23.61
N GLY A 7 29.05 23.66 23.42
CA GLY A 7 28.90 22.81 22.24
C GLY A 7 28.28 23.58 21.07
N PRO A 8 28.55 23.22 19.80
CA PRO A 8 27.88 23.82 18.65
C PRO A 8 26.41 23.38 18.55
N ALA A 9 25.60 24.33 18.09
CA ALA A 9 24.14 24.29 17.98
C ALA A 9 23.62 23.39 16.85
N GLU A 10 22.40 22.90 17.05
CA GLU A 10 21.56 22.16 16.10
C GLU A 10 21.36 22.91 14.77
N PRO A 11 21.30 22.21 13.62
CA PRO A 11 20.60 22.70 12.44
C PRO A 11 19.13 22.28 12.52
N GLY A 12 18.28 23.20 12.97
CA GLY A 12 16.83 23.12 12.76
C GLY A 12 16.52 23.28 11.27
N PHE A 13 15.63 22.44 10.75
CA PHE A 13 15.09 22.61 9.40
C PHE A 13 13.97 23.65 9.43
N SER A 14 14.28 24.83 8.89
CA SER A 14 13.32 25.87 8.56
C SER A 14 12.65 25.57 7.22
N LEU A 15 11.32 25.62 7.18
CA LEU A 15 10.54 25.75 5.96
C LEU A 15 10.75 27.17 5.40
N GLY A 16 11.66 27.29 4.44
CA GLY A 16 12.05 28.56 3.80
C GLY A 16 11.60 28.61 2.36
N SER A 17 10.68 29.53 2.10
CA SER A 17 10.12 29.97 0.82
C SER A 17 11.17 30.29 -0.25
N ASN A 18 10.76 30.11 -1.51
CA ASN A 18 11.48 30.50 -2.73
C ASN A 18 12.15 31.88 -2.64
N ASP A 19 13.46 31.93 -2.93
CA ASP A 19 14.15 33.15 -3.36
C ASP A 19 15.10 32.79 -4.52
N TYR A 20 14.60 32.97 -5.74
CA TYR A 20 15.44 33.09 -6.93
C TYR A 20 15.97 34.53 -7.01
N GLY A 21 17.27 34.69 -6.83
CA GLY A 21 18.02 35.93 -7.08
C GLY A 21 19.29 35.65 -7.90
N PRO A 22 19.80 36.63 -8.66
CA PRO A 22 20.39 36.41 -9.99
C PRO A 22 21.86 35.96 -9.96
N THR A 23 22.21 35.05 -10.88
CA THR A 23 23.58 34.70 -11.23
C THR A 23 24.29 35.85 -11.96
N PRO A 24 25.52 36.25 -11.56
CA PRO A 24 26.35 37.15 -12.37
C PRO A 24 26.94 36.39 -13.56
N GLY A 25 26.88 37.02 -14.73
CA GLY A 25 27.36 36.47 -15.99
C GLY A 25 28.88 36.38 -16.08
N LEU A 26 29.33 35.39 -16.85
CA LEU A 26 30.59 35.45 -17.59
C LEU A 26 30.32 35.16 -19.05
N ASN A 27 30.93 36.00 -19.87
CA ASN A 27 30.66 36.27 -21.27
C ASN A 27 31.74 35.61 -22.14
N GLY A 28 31.36 35.14 -23.33
CA GLY A 28 32.26 34.77 -24.44
C GLY A 28 32.44 33.26 -24.64
N GLY A 29 32.16 32.66 -25.79
CA GLY A 29 31.64 33.16 -27.05
C GLY A 29 31.58 32.04 -28.10
N LEU A 30 30.60 32.18 -29.00
CA LEU A 30 30.56 31.72 -30.40
C LEU A 30 30.53 30.20 -30.73
N ALA A 31 29.32 29.69 -31.00
CA ALA A 31 28.99 29.03 -32.28
C ALA A 31 27.45 28.86 -32.43
N GLN A 32 26.87 29.54 -33.42
CA GLN A 32 25.59 29.22 -34.07
C GLN A 32 25.89 28.77 -35.52
N PRO A 33 24.95 28.25 -36.34
CA PRO A 33 23.58 27.79 -36.09
C PRO A 33 23.28 26.39 -36.70
N TYR A 34 22.25 25.68 -36.21
CA TYR A 34 21.37 24.88 -37.08
C TYR A 34 19.95 24.95 -36.51
N GLY A 35 19.08 25.63 -37.24
CA GLY A 35 17.71 25.92 -36.85
C GLY A 35 16.76 24.79 -37.20
N GLY A 36 15.92 24.43 -36.23
CA GLY A 36 14.61 23.82 -36.43
C GLY A 36 13.63 24.56 -35.51
N GLN A 37 12.94 25.57 -36.03
CA GLN A 37 11.86 26.23 -35.29
C GLN A 37 10.62 25.34 -35.33
N VAL A 38 10.07 25.04 -34.15
CA VAL A 38 8.71 24.52 -34.01
C VAL A 38 7.75 25.72 -34.11
N ASN A 39 7.00 25.78 -35.20
CA ASN A 39 5.96 26.77 -35.42
C ASN A 39 4.66 26.31 -34.72
N PHE A 40 4.28 26.99 -33.64
CA PHE A 40 2.93 26.86 -33.09
C PHE A 40 2.02 27.76 -33.91
N GLY A 41 1.22 27.14 -34.78
CA GLY A 41 0.35 27.83 -35.73
C GLY A 41 -0.49 28.94 -35.09
N SER A 42 -0.69 30.01 -35.85
CA SER A 42 -1.52 31.16 -35.49
C SER A 42 -3.00 30.77 -35.29
N PRO A 43 -3.79 31.50 -34.47
CA PRO A 43 -5.11 31.08 -33.99
C PRO A 43 -6.24 31.09 -35.02
N SER A 44 -5.95 31.12 -36.32
CA SER A 44 -6.93 31.30 -37.39
C SER A 44 -7.38 30.01 -38.08
N GLU A 45 -6.95 28.83 -37.62
CA GLU A 45 -7.34 27.54 -38.23
C GLU A 45 -8.23 26.63 -37.34
N LEU A 46 -8.61 27.09 -36.13
CA LEU A 46 -9.49 26.33 -35.22
C LEU A 46 -10.99 26.71 -35.32
N ALA A 47 -11.42 27.34 -36.41
CA ALA A 47 -12.78 27.85 -36.58
C ALA A 47 -13.69 26.99 -37.49
N SER A 48 -13.42 25.69 -37.64
CA SER A 48 -14.22 24.80 -38.50
C SER A 48 -14.93 23.64 -37.79
N GLN A 49 -14.88 23.57 -36.46
CA GLN A 49 -15.67 22.60 -35.69
C GLN A 49 -16.47 23.34 -34.62
N GLY A 50 -17.70 23.71 -34.98
CA GLY A 50 -18.61 24.57 -34.22
C GLY A 50 -18.98 24.06 -32.82
N ARG A 51 -18.09 24.27 -31.85
CA ARG A 51 -18.41 24.32 -30.42
C ARG A 51 -17.68 25.51 -29.81
N GLU A 52 -18.35 26.65 -29.85
CA GLU A 52 -17.91 27.88 -29.19
C GLU A 52 -18.26 27.78 -27.69
N VAL A 53 -17.25 27.87 -26.82
CA VAL A 53 -17.45 28.16 -25.40
C VAL A 53 -17.03 29.62 -25.21
N THR A 54 -18.02 30.50 -25.11
CA THR A 54 -17.82 31.93 -24.90
C THR A 54 -17.39 32.16 -23.45
N PHE A 55 -16.13 32.55 -23.23
CA PHE A 55 -15.70 33.15 -21.97
C PHE A 55 -15.90 34.67 -22.01
N GLY A 56 -16.33 35.21 -20.87
CA GLY A 56 -16.81 36.57 -20.70
C GLY A 56 -15.90 37.66 -21.31
N LYS A 57 -16.58 38.61 -21.94
CA LYS A 57 -16.06 39.84 -22.53
C LYS A 57 -15.50 40.77 -21.44
N ALA A 58 -14.19 41.04 -21.46
CA ALA A 58 -13.60 42.17 -20.74
C ALA A 58 -13.22 43.29 -21.73
N GLY A 59 -13.62 44.51 -21.37
CA GLY A 59 -13.46 45.72 -22.18
C GLY A 59 -12.01 46.16 -22.36
N ALA A 60 -11.84 47.07 -23.32
CA ALA A 60 -10.57 47.58 -23.80
C ALA A 60 -9.75 48.36 -22.77
N GLY A 61 -8.42 48.17 -22.85
CA GLY A 61 -7.41 49.18 -22.54
C GLY A 61 -6.96 49.28 -21.08
N HIS A 62 -5.75 48.81 -20.81
CA HIS A 62 -4.61 49.56 -20.21
C HIS A 62 -3.55 48.53 -19.77
N SER A 63 -2.32 48.65 -20.27
CA SER A 63 -1.16 48.08 -19.56
C SER A 63 -0.88 48.98 -18.36
N PRO A 64 -0.63 48.42 -17.18
CA PRO A 64 0.75 48.35 -16.71
C PRO A 64 1.09 47.03 -15.99
N GLY A 65 2.38 46.76 -15.86
CA GLY A 65 2.90 45.65 -15.06
C GLY A 65 2.58 45.80 -13.57
N GLY A 66 2.55 44.65 -12.89
CA GLY A 66 2.37 44.54 -11.44
C GLY A 66 1.76 43.19 -11.11
N VAL A 67 2.51 42.32 -10.43
CA VAL A 67 1.99 41.10 -9.83
C VAL A 67 1.09 41.51 -8.67
N GLN A 68 -0.23 41.38 -8.84
CA GLN A 68 -1.22 41.56 -7.79
C GLN A 68 -1.85 40.20 -7.49
N GLY A 69 -1.85 39.84 -6.21
CA GLY A 69 -2.26 38.54 -5.70
C GLY A 69 -3.68 38.17 -6.10
N ALA A 70 -3.88 36.88 -6.35
CA ALA A 70 -5.22 36.31 -6.50
C ALA A 70 -6.02 36.60 -5.22
N ASN A 71 -7.16 37.28 -5.37
CA ASN A 71 -8.04 37.59 -4.25
C ASN A 71 -8.74 36.32 -3.78
N GLU A 72 -8.82 36.11 -2.46
CA GLU A 72 -9.52 34.96 -1.84
C GLU A 72 -10.98 34.82 -2.31
N GLU A 73 -11.60 35.91 -2.77
CA GLU A 73 -12.95 35.93 -3.33
C GLU A 73 -13.08 35.13 -4.64
N ASP A 74 -12.04 35.16 -5.49
CA ASP A 74 -12.02 34.38 -6.74
C ASP A 74 -11.81 32.89 -6.46
N LEU A 75 -11.02 32.57 -5.44
CA LEU A 75 -10.83 31.19 -4.98
C LEU A 75 -12.12 30.64 -4.36
N MET A 76 -12.81 31.45 -3.54
CA MET A 76 -14.08 31.06 -2.92
C MET A 76 -15.20 30.93 -3.95
N ALA A 77 -15.18 31.72 -5.03
CA ALA A 77 -16.09 31.55 -6.15
C ALA A 77 -15.84 30.23 -6.89
N LEU A 78 -14.57 29.87 -7.13
CA LEU A 78 -14.18 28.61 -7.77
C LEU A 78 -14.58 27.39 -6.92
N VAL A 79 -14.36 27.45 -5.61
CA VAL A 79 -14.75 26.39 -4.67
C VAL A 79 -16.27 26.25 -4.61
N ARG A 80 -17.01 27.36 -4.61
CA ARG A 80 -18.49 27.32 -4.61
C ARG A 80 -19.03 26.70 -5.90
N ASP A 81 -18.44 27.01 -7.05
CA ASP A 81 -18.85 26.46 -8.35
C ASP A 81 -18.60 24.95 -8.41
N LEU A 82 -17.42 24.51 -7.95
CA LEU A 82 -17.08 23.09 -7.85
C LEU A 82 -18.04 22.31 -6.94
N VAL A 83 -18.39 22.87 -5.78
CA VAL A 83 -19.35 22.24 -4.85
C VAL A 83 -20.74 22.11 -5.47
N GLN A 84 -21.21 23.12 -6.20
CA GLN A 84 -22.50 23.05 -6.89
C GLN A 84 -22.52 21.99 -8.00
N GLN A 85 -21.40 21.83 -8.72
CA GLN A 85 -21.26 20.83 -9.77
C GLN A 85 -21.25 19.39 -9.20
N ILE A 86 -20.60 19.17 -8.07
CA ILE A 86 -20.61 17.88 -7.35
C ILE A 86 -22.03 17.55 -6.87
N LEU A 87 -22.76 18.52 -6.31
CA LEU A 87 -24.13 18.31 -5.85
C LEU A 87 -25.10 17.97 -6.99
N GLN A 88 -24.94 18.59 -8.16
CA GLN A 88 -25.74 18.24 -9.35
C GLN A 88 -25.43 16.82 -9.84
N MET A 89 -24.16 16.40 -9.82
CA MET A 89 -23.76 15.05 -10.20
C MET A 89 -24.33 13.98 -9.24
N ILE A 90 -24.33 14.26 -7.93
CA ILE A 90 -24.91 13.38 -6.91
C ILE A 90 -26.43 13.27 -7.10
N ALA A 91 -27.12 14.39 -7.35
CA ALA A 91 -28.56 14.40 -7.61
C ALA A 91 -28.92 13.56 -8.85
N GLN A 92 -28.11 13.64 -9.90
CA GLN A 92 -28.31 12.87 -11.14
C GLN A 92 -28.09 11.37 -10.94
N ARG A 93 -27.11 10.96 -10.14
CA ARG A 93 -26.89 9.55 -9.77
C ARG A 93 -27.99 8.97 -8.87
N LEU A 94 -28.49 9.76 -7.91
CA LEU A 94 -29.61 9.36 -7.06
C LEU A 94 -30.90 9.14 -7.87
N GLN A 95 -31.14 9.97 -8.90
CA GLN A 95 -32.27 9.77 -9.82
C GLN A 95 -32.10 8.55 -10.73
N GLN A 96 -30.87 8.19 -11.12
CA GLN A 96 -30.62 6.96 -11.89
C GLN A 96 -30.84 5.70 -11.05
N ASN A 97 -30.48 5.70 -9.77
CA ASN A 97 -30.67 4.56 -8.87
C ASN A 97 -32.14 4.30 -8.46
N GLN A 98 -33.07 5.22 -8.71
CA GLN A 98 -34.50 5.01 -8.44
C GLN A 98 -35.27 4.42 -9.63
N ASN A 99 -34.65 4.33 -10.82
CA ASN A 99 -35.31 3.84 -12.03
C ASN A 99 -35.01 2.37 -12.37
N ASP A 100 -34.24 1.62 -11.56
CA ASP A 100 -33.74 0.28 -11.93
C ASP A 100 -34.19 -0.87 -11.01
N THR A 101 -35.18 -0.66 -10.13
CA THR A 101 -35.85 -1.76 -9.41
C THR A 101 -37.17 -2.13 -10.07
N GLY A 102 -37.10 -3.04 -11.05
CA GLY A 102 -38.29 -3.58 -11.68
C GLY A 102 -38.08 -4.70 -12.70
N ALA A 103 -37.51 -5.85 -12.32
CA ALA A 103 -37.80 -7.14 -12.96
C ALA A 103 -37.27 -8.33 -12.14
N SER A 104 -38.15 -8.96 -11.38
CA SER A 104 -37.94 -10.24 -10.72
C SER A 104 -38.34 -11.42 -11.62
N SER A 105 -37.47 -12.44 -11.66
CA SER A 105 -37.76 -13.89 -11.69
C SER A 105 -38.76 -14.48 -12.71
N GLN A 106 -38.28 -15.41 -13.55
CA GLN A 106 -39.12 -16.55 -13.96
C GLN A 106 -38.32 -17.84 -14.21
N ASP A 107 -38.37 -18.67 -13.18
CA ASP A 107 -38.45 -20.14 -13.12
C ASP A 107 -38.77 -20.89 -14.43
N GLN A 108 -37.94 -21.87 -14.80
CA GLN A 108 -38.34 -23.02 -15.63
C GLN A 108 -37.64 -24.29 -15.14
N SER A 109 -38.38 -25.06 -14.34
CA SER A 109 -38.15 -26.49 -14.09
C SER A 109 -39.14 -27.33 -14.91
N LYS A 110 -38.65 -28.51 -15.36
CA LYS A 110 -39.31 -29.76 -15.82
C LYS A 110 -38.56 -30.31 -17.05
N GLY A 111 -38.07 -31.54 -17.12
CA GLY A 111 -38.11 -32.71 -16.25
C GLY A 111 -37.73 -33.95 -17.07
N ARG A 112 -37.28 -35.05 -16.45
CA ARG A 112 -37.59 -36.42 -16.89
C ARG A 112 -37.18 -37.46 -15.82
N GLU A 113 -38.13 -38.34 -15.51
CA GLU A 113 -38.04 -39.41 -14.52
C GLU A 113 -37.42 -40.73 -15.06
N VAL A 114 -37.09 -41.60 -14.09
CA VAL A 114 -37.31 -43.06 -13.99
C VAL A 114 -36.05 -43.95 -14.02
N GLY A 115 -35.78 -44.58 -12.87
CA GLY A 115 -34.93 -45.78 -12.72
C GLY A 115 -34.94 -46.31 -11.28
N LYS A 116 -35.67 -47.40 -11.04
CA LYS A 116 -36.02 -48.01 -9.75
C LYS A 116 -34.90 -48.92 -9.18
N ALA A 117 -34.65 -48.77 -7.88
CA ALA A 117 -34.25 -49.73 -6.82
C ALA A 117 -33.65 -51.11 -7.13
N THR A 118 -32.55 -51.45 -6.43
CA THR A 118 -32.48 -52.56 -5.43
C THR A 118 -31.18 -52.52 -4.61
N ALA A 119 -31.31 -52.66 -3.29
CA ALA A 119 -30.24 -53.05 -2.36
C ALA A 119 -30.21 -54.58 -2.20
N PRO A 120 -29.09 -55.14 -1.72
CA PRO A 120 -29.19 -55.99 -0.54
C PRO A 120 -28.10 -55.75 0.50
N ALA A 121 -28.46 -56.06 1.75
CA ALA A 121 -27.63 -56.05 2.95
C ALA A 121 -26.86 -57.37 3.14
N ALA A 122 -25.79 -57.33 3.97
CA ALA A 122 -25.50 -58.24 5.10
C ALA A 122 -24.00 -58.63 5.24
N GLY A 123 -23.53 -58.67 6.50
CA GLY A 123 -22.30 -59.36 6.94
C GLY A 123 -21.35 -58.45 7.75
N SER A 124 -21.63 -58.12 9.02
CA SER A 124 -21.15 -58.79 10.24
C SER A 124 -19.66 -59.19 10.22
N LEU A 125 -18.85 -58.53 11.06
CA LEU A 125 -17.70 -59.12 11.76
C LEU A 125 -17.51 -58.42 13.12
N GLU A 126 -16.98 -59.21 14.05
CA GLU A 126 -17.13 -59.13 15.50
C GLU A 126 -16.13 -58.19 16.20
N GLN A 127 -16.52 -57.83 17.43
CA GLN A 127 -15.74 -57.19 18.49
C GLN A 127 -14.93 -58.24 19.29
N PRO A 128 -13.83 -57.86 19.96
CA PRO A 128 -13.82 -57.87 21.44
C PRO A 128 -13.08 -56.63 22.01
N SER A 129 -13.70 -55.81 22.85
CA SER A 129 -13.77 -55.86 24.33
C SER A 129 -12.41 -55.74 25.05
N VAL A 130 -12.19 -54.58 25.69
CA VAL A 130 -11.37 -54.43 26.91
C VAL A 130 -11.97 -53.36 27.84
N ALA A 131 -12.42 -53.87 29.00
CA ALA A 131 -12.37 -53.37 30.39
C ALA A 131 -12.66 -51.90 30.78
N SER A 132 -13.63 -51.78 31.69
CA SER A 132 -13.96 -50.75 32.69
C SER A 132 -12.75 -50.17 33.45
N GLY A 133 -12.58 -48.86 33.71
CA GLY A 133 -13.34 -47.93 34.60
C GLY A 133 -12.35 -47.37 35.67
N PRO A 134 -12.64 -46.34 36.51
CA PRO A 134 -13.81 -45.45 36.65
C PRO A 134 -13.48 -43.96 36.33
N ALA A 135 -14.37 -43.10 35.83
CA ALA A 135 -15.55 -42.46 36.43
C ALA A 135 -15.26 -41.65 37.72
N VAL A 136 -15.11 -40.32 37.57
CA VAL A 136 -15.41 -39.33 38.61
C VAL A 136 -16.34 -38.29 38.00
N THR A 137 -17.49 -38.09 38.63
CA THR A 137 -18.58 -37.19 38.25
C THR A 137 -18.28 -35.70 38.48
N PRO A 138 -19.05 -34.79 37.84
CA PRO A 138 -18.71 -33.38 37.69
C PRO A 138 -19.29 -32.50 38.79
N GLU A 139 -18.58 -31.43 39.15
CA GLU A 139 -19.16 -30.27 39.84
C GLU A 139 -19.22 -29.09 38.86
N THR A 140 -20.44 -28.65 38.61
CA THR A 140 -20.85 -27.40 37.97
C THR A 140 -20.74 -26.23 38.95
N ASP A 141 -20.04 -25.15 38.57
CA ASP A 141 -20.59 -23.78 38.57
C ASP A 141 -19.70 -22.84 37.72
N PRO A 142 -20.19 -21.67 37.24
CA PRO A 142 -20.04 -21.28 35.86
C PRO A 142 -19.26 -19.95 35.72
N GLN A 143 -19.05 -19.55 34.46
CA GLN A 143 -18.52 -18.25 34.05
C GLN A 143 -17.02 -18.02 34.29
N LYS A 144 -16.23 -18.53 33.36
CA LYS A 144 -15.15 -17.74 32.78
C LYS A 144 -15.13 -18.00 31.28
N VAL A 145 -15.54 -16.99 30.52
CA VAL A 145 -15.41 -16.98 29.06
C VAL A 145 -13.92 -17.07 28.76
N THR A 146 -13.44 -18.28 28.46
CA THR A 146 -12.11 -18.47 27.92
C THR A 146 -12.18 -18.08 26.46
N SER A 147 -11.85 -16.82 26.19
CA SER A 147 -11.34 -16.41 24.89
C SER A 147 -10.23 -17.38 24.53
N ALA A 148 -10.41 -18.11 23.44
CA ALA A 148 -9.41 -19.00 22.90
C ALA A 148 -8.17 -18.16 22.58
N ASN A 149 -7.16 -18.27 23.44
CA ASN A 149 -5.83 -17.78 23.18
C ASN A 149 -5.25 -18.68 22.09
N PRO A 150 -4.91 -18.20 20.88
CA PRO A 150 -4.16 -19.02 19.95
C PRO A 150 -2.77 -19.27 20.55
N ALA A 151 -2.19 -20.39 20.14
CA ALA A 151 -1.04 -21.05 20.75
C ALA A 151 0.12 -20.12 21.12
N SER A 152 0.77 -20.43 22.24
CA SER A 152 2.04 -19.84 22.67
C SER A 152 3.07 -19.95 21.54
N SER A 153 3.35 -18.85 20.85
CA SER A 153 4.55 -18.70 20.04
C SER A 153 5.70 -18.41 21.01
N ASP A 154 6.67 -19.31 21.15
CA ASP A 154 7.88 -19.09 21.97
C ASP A 154 8.85 -18.04 21.37
N GLY A 155 8.32 -17.11 20.56
CA GLY A 155 9.06 -16.06 19.87
C GLY A 155 8.94 -14.69 20.53
N PRO A 156 9.80 -13.74 20.15
CA PRO A 156 9.75 -12.39 20.69
C PRO A 156 8.42 -11.70 20.35
N THR A 157 7.91 -10.90 21.27
CA THR A 157 6.72 -10.08 21.08
C THR A 157 7.06 -8.61 21.28
N ALA A 158 6.54 -7.74 20.41
CA ALA A 158 6.68 -6.29 20.51
C ALA A 158 5.38 -5.57 20.12
N GLY A 159 5.28 -4.28 20.44
CA GLY A 159 4.09 -3.46 20.19
C GLY A 159 2.98 -3.66 21.22
N SER A 160 1.83 -3.03 20.98
CA SER A 160 0.64 -3.09 21.83
C SER A 160 -0.63 -3.17 21.01
N GLY A 161 -1.72 -3.63 21.62
CA GLY A 161 -3.04 -3.63 21.00
C GLY A 161 -3.62 -5.03 20.76
N PRO A 162 -4.88 -5.11 20.31
CA PRO A 162 -5.60 -6.37 20.21
C PRO A 162 -5.24 -7.13 18.93
N ARG A 163 -4.75 -6.46 17.88
CA ARG A 163 -4.36 -7.09 16.62
C ARG A 163 -2.90 -7.52 16.62
N ALA A 164 -2.56 -8.47 15.76
CA ALA A 164 -1.23 -9.05 15.68
C ALA A 164 -0.82 -9.43 14.26
N PHE A 165 0.46 -9.21 13.96
CA PHE A 165 1.16 -9.90 12.87
C PHE A 165 2.04 -10.99 13.48
N ASN A 166 1.82 -12.24 13.11
CA ASN A 166 2.72 -13.36 13.40
C ASN A 166 3.80 -13.38 12.30
N ILE A 167 4.93 -12.75 12.57
CA ILE A 167 5.96 -12.50 11.57
C ILE A 167 6.99 -13.61 11.61
N THR A 168 7.19 -14.31 10.50
CA THR A 168 8.20 -15.35 10.34
C THR A 168 9.34 -14.87 9.44
N ASN A 169 10.57 -14.97 9.92
CA ASN A 169 11.77 -14.76 9.11
C ASN A 169 12.04 -16.02 8.27
N THR A 170 11.94 -15.91 6.94
CA THR A 170 12.26 -17.01 6.01
C THR A 170 13.61 -16.83 5.30
N GLN A 171 14.39 -15.82 5.72
CA GLN A 171 15.74 -15.58 5.24
C GLN A 171 16.74 -16.47 5.98
N ASP A 172 17.96 -16.56 5.46
CA ASP A 172 19.07 -17.35 5.99
C ASP A 172 19.95 -16.58 6.99
N HIS A 173 19.55 -15.36 7.34
CA HIS A 173 20.21 -14.49 8.31
C HIS A 173 19.20 -13.83 9.26
N PRO A 174 19.64 -13.34 10.43
CA PRO A 174 18.77 -12.61 11.35
C PRO A 174 18.24 -11.33 10.69
N ILE A 175 16.97 -11.01 10.93
CA ILE A 175 16.35 -9.78 10.44
C ILE A 175 15.82 -8.94 11.59
N LYS A 176 15.75 -7.63 11.37
CA LYS A 176 15.16 -6.67 12.30
C LYS A 176 13.98 -5.99 11.61
N ILE A 177 12.80 -6.08 12.23
CA ILE A 177 11.54 -5.53 11.74
C ILE A 177 11.08 -4.42 12.68
N GLY A 178 10.90 -3.22 12.14
CA GLY A 178 10.41 -2.06 12.86
C GLY A 178 8.96 -1.75 12.49
N GLN A 179 8.17 -1.38 13.49
CA GLN A 179 6.82 -0.86 13.31
C GLN A 179 6.83 0.67 13.47
N PHE A 180 6.23 1.36 12.52
CA PHE A 180 6.19 2.81 12.45
C PHE A 180 4.75 3.32 12.48
N ASP A 181 4.54 4.46 13.14
CA ASP A 181 3.26 5.17 13.09
C ASP A 181 3.09 5.97 11.78
N LYS A 182 1.95 6.65 11.62
CA LYS A 182 1.66 7.52 10.47
C LYS A 182 2.65 8.67 10.25
N ASN A 183 3.47 9.01 11.24
CA ASN A 183 4.49 10.05 11.15
C ASN A 183 5.89 9.44 10.97
N GLU A 184 5.95 8.17 10.59
CA GLU A 184 7.16 7.35 10.47
C GLU A 184 8.02 7.35 11.73
N GLN A 185 7.41 7.43 12.91
CA GLN A 185 8.11 7.25 14.19
C GLN A 185 8.12 5.77 14.56
N LEU A 186 9.30 5.24 14.90
CA LEU A 186 9.44 3.86 15.37
C LEU A 186 8.71 3.68 16.71
N THR A 187 7.81 2.71 16.77
CA THR A 187 6.95 2.44 17.95
C THR A 187 7.19 1.06 18.57
N ALA A 188 7.66 0.10 17.77
CA ALA A 188 8.03 -1.24 18.23
C ALA A 188 9.05 -1.86 17.28
N GLU A 189 9.80 -2.86 17.77
CA GLU A 189 10.84 -3.54 17.00
C GLU A 189 10.94 -5.01 17.41
N LEU A 190 11.17 -5.88 16.43
CA LEU A 190 11.50 -7.29 16.61
C LEU A 190 12.83 -7.61 15.93
N THR A 191 13.62 -8.49 16.56
CA THR A 191 14.71 -9.18 15.88
C THR A 191 14.36 -10.66 15.82
N LEU A 192 14.48 -11.26 14.64
CA LEU A 192 14.09 -12.64 14.37
C LEU A 192 15.25 -13.41 13.75
N GLU A 193 15.63 -14.51 14.39
CA GLU A 193 16.56 -15.49 13.82
C GLU A 193 15.96 -16.19 12.59
N PRO A 194 16.78 -16.80 11.71
CA PRO A 194 16.29 -17.61 10.59
C PRO A 194 15.25 -18.66 11.04
N GLY A 195 14.08 -18.66 10.40
CA GLY A 195 12.98 -19.57 10.72
C GLY A 195 12.20 -19.22 11.99
N GLN A 196 12.58 -18.18 12.74
CA GLN A 196 11.86 -17.77 13.94
C GLN A 196 10.60 -16.98 13.58
N THR A 197 9.52 -17.28 14.30
CA THR A 197 8.29 -16.48 14.31
C THR A 197 8.27 -15.60 15.55
N GLY A 198 7.92 -14.32 15.41
CA GLY A 198 7.60 -13.41 16.50
C GLY A 198 6.26 -12.73 16.30
N VAL A 199 5.82 -11.94 17.28
CA VAL A 199 4.51 -11.28 17.26
C VAL A 199 4.66 -9.77 17.34
N MET A 200 4.20 -9.05 16.32
CA MET A 200 4.12 -7.59 16.32
C MET A 200 2.66 -7.17 16.55
N ARG A 201 2.37 -6.51 17.68
CA ARG A 201 1.02 -6.10 18.06
C ARG A 201 0.75 -4.65 17.68
N PHE A 202 -0.48 -4.38 17.26
CA PHE A 202 -0.94 -3.04 16.92
C PHE A 202 -2.39 -2.79 17.36
N GLU A 203 -2.72 -1.52 17.56
CA GLU A 203 -4.06 -1.09 17.96
C GLU A 203 -5.05 -1.16 16.79
N ASP A 204 -6.34 -1.28 17.11
CA ASP A 204 -7.41 -1.14 16.11
C ASP A 204 -7.37 0.25 15.47
N ASP A 205 -7.84 0.35 14.22
CA ASP A 205 -7.98 1.59 13.45
C ASP A 205 -6.70 2.47 13.42
N THR A 206 -5.54 1.85 13.57
CA THR A 206 -4.26 2.54 13.50
C THR A 206 -3.76 2.61 12.07
N THR A 207 -3.03 3.69 11.79
CA THR A 207 -2.26 3.85 10.56
C THR A 207 -0.79 3.66 10.88
N GLY A 208 -0.12 2.80 10.12
CA GLY A 208 1.29 2.53 10.30
C GLY A 208 1.83 1.59 9.23
N LEU A 209 3.09 1.21 9.41
CA LEU A 209 3.78 0.30 8.50
C LEU A 209 4.85 -0.52 9.21
N LEU A 210 5.22 -1.66 8.62
CA LEU A 210 6.39 -2.44 8.99
C LEU A 210 7.47 -2.32 7.90
N LYS A 211 8.74 -2.18 8.32
CA LYS A 211 9.93 -2.20 7.45
C LYS A 211 10.97 -3.16 8.02
N GLN A 212 11.68 -3.85 7.13
CA GLN A 212 12.92 -4.55 7.48
C GLN A 212 14.09 -3.56 7.43
N ALA A 213 14.93 -3.54 8.48
CA ALA A 213 16.19 -2.80 8.48
C ALA A 213 17.23 -3.46 7.57
N ASP A 214 18.17 -2.68 7.07
CA ASP A 214 19.39 -3.21 6.44
C ASP A 214 20.33 -3.86 7.47
N ALA A 215 21.41 -4.46 6.99
CA ALA A 215 22.40 -5.14 7.85
C ALA A 215 23.07 -4.22 8.88
N ASP A 216 23.09 -2.90 8.63
CA ASP A 216 23.64 -1.91 9.56
C ASP A 216 22.59 -1.46 10.61
N GLY A 217 21.36 -1.97 10.51
CA GLY A 217 20.25 -1.66 11.41
C GLY A 217 19.49 -0.39 11.03
N HIS A 218 19.68 0.14 9.82
CA HIS A 218 18.95 1.32 9.34
C HIS A 218 17.68 0.91 8.59
N TYR A 219 16.58 1.59 8.92
CA TYR A 219 15.33 1.48 8.17
C TYR A 219 15.38 2.41 6.98
N ARG A 220 15.69 1.85 5.81
CA ARG A 220 15.87 2.64 4.60
C ARG A 220 14.53 3.12 4.04
N PRO A 221 14.49 4.32 3.41
CA PRO A 221 13.28 4.82 2.77
C PRO A 221 12.83 3.94 1.60
N ASP A 222 13.78 3.29 0.91
CA ASP A 222 13.59 2.38 -0.23
C ASP A 222 13.36 0.91 0.15
N ALA A 223 12.93 0.65 1.38
CA ALA A 223 12.55 -0.68 1.85
C ALA A 223 11.12 -1.04 1.43
N SER A 224 10.87 -2.34 1.21
CA SER A 224 9.52 -2.89 1.06
C SER A 224 8.74 -2.70 2.35
N ARG A 225 7.42 -2.51 2.24
CA ARG A 225 6.54 -2.16 3.37
C ARG A 225 5.37 -3.11 3.49
N LEU A 226 4.97 -3.42 4.72
CA LEU A 226 3.62 -3.88 5.05
C LEU A 226 2.88 -2.70 5.68
N GLU A 227 1.89 -2.16 5.00
CA GLU A 227 1.16 -0.95 5.42
C GLU A 227 -0.22 -1.34 5.93
N PHE A 228 -0.68 -0.62 6.96
CA PHE A 228 -2.01 -0.81 7.53
C PHE A 228 -2.66 0.53 7.85
N PHE A 229 -3.95 0.65 7.55
CA PHE A 229 -4.74 1.86 7.68
C PHE A 229 -6.21 1.49 7.88
N ASN A 230 -6.79 1.76 9.05
CA ASN A 230 -8.23 1.60 9.31
C ASN A 230 -8.81 0.26 8.80
N GLY A 231 -8.17 -0.86 9.14
CA GLY A 231 -8.59 -2.20 8.72
C GLY A 231 -8.18 -2.62 7.30
N PHE A 232 -7.66 -1.69 6.49
CA PHE A 232 -6.99 -2.02 5.23
C PHE A 232 -5.52 -2.37 5.47
N ILE A 233 -5.04 -3.37 4.74
CA ILE A 233 -3.65 -3.83 4.78
C ILE A 233 -3.17 -4.09 3.36
N ASN A 234 -1.93 -3.71 3.05
CA ASN A 234 -1.25 -4.03 1.79
C ASN A 234 0.24 -4.26 2.03
N THR A 235 0.87 -4.97 1.11
CA THR A 235 2.32 -4.87 0.90
C THR A 235 2.58 -3.79 -0.15
N SER A 236 3.74 -3.15 -0.11
CA SER A 236 4.11 -2.08 -1.05
C SER A 236 5.60 -2.13 -1.38
N ASP A 237 5.91 -2.11 -2.67
CA ASP A 237 7.26 -2.07 -3.22
C ASP A 237 7.54 -0.74 -3.97
N ILE A 238 6.69 0.29 -3.77
CA ILE A 238 6.79 1.57 -4.50
C ILE A 238 8.08 2.33 -4.20
N ASP A 239 8.61 2.21 -2.99
CA ASP A 239 9.88 2.86 -2.64
C ASP A 239 11.08 1.95 -2.94
N GLY A 240 10.85 0.64 -2.95
CA GLY A 240 11.82 -0.39 -3.27
C GLY A 240 11.52 -1.69 -2.57
N ARG A 241 12.34 -2.70 -2.83
CA ARG A 241 12.16 -4.06 -2.31
C ARG A 241 13.46 -4.60 -1.75
N ASN A 242 13.53 -4.67 -0.42
CA ASN A 242 14.63 -5.29 0.34
C ASN A 242 14.22 -6.59 1.05
N ALA A 243 12.92 -6.92 1.05
CA ALA A 243 12.38 -8.20 1.47
C ALA A 243 11.18 -8.58 0.59
N SER A 244 10.94 -9.88 0.41
CA SER A 244 9.64 -10.36 -0.06
C SER A 244 8.69 -10.40 1.13
N ILE A 245 7.51 -9.78 1.03
CA ILE A 245 6.52 -9.78 2.11
C ILE A 245 5.25 -10.47 1.60
N HIS A 246 4.75 -11.44 2.36
CA HIS A 246 3.45 -12.07 2.14
C HIS A 246 2.67 -12.09 3.44
N ALA A 247 1.35 -11.86 3.36
CA ALA A 247 0.48 -11.88 4.53
C ALA A 247 -0.85 -12.56 4.22
N THR A 248 -1.32 -13.41 5.15
CA THR A 248 -2.59 -14.12 5.03
C THR A 248 -3.25 -14.34 6.38
N ASP A 249 -4.59 -14.47 6.39
CA ASP A 249 -5.34 -14.95 7.55
C ASP A 249 -5.70 -16.44 7.48
N ASN A 250 -5.28 -17.13 6.40
CA ASN A 250 -5.66 -18.51 6.07
C ASN A 250 -7.18 -18.75 5.96
N LYS A 251 -7.97 -17.70 5.78
CA LYS A 251 -9.45 -17.70 5.71
C LYS A 251 -10.00 -16.93 4.50
N GLY A 252 -9.13 -16.56 3.56
CA GLY A 252 -9.49 -15.91 2.30
C GLY A 252 -8.91 -14.51 2.13
N PHE A 253 -8.26 -13.95 3.15
CA PHE A 253 -7.40 -12.77 2.98
C PHE A 253 -5.98 -13.20 2.62
N GLU A 254 -5.44 -12.61 1.58
CA GLU A 254 -4.06 -12.82 1.13
C GLU A 254 -3.57 -11.60 0.36
N ILE A 255 -2.34 -11.17 0.61
CA ILE A 255 -1.62 -10.09 -0.09
C ILE A 255 -0.14 -10.44 -0.14
N GLY A 256 0.60 -9.76 -1.01
CA GLY A 256 2.03 -9.94 -1.14
C GLY A 256 2.45 -11.22 -1.85
N ASP A 257 3.73 -11.56 -1.72
CA ASP A 257 4.35 -12.70 -2.37
C ASP A 257 5.62 -13.17 -1.63
N ASN A 258 6.07 -14.40 -1.94
CA ASN A 258 7.27 -15.00 -1.36
C ASN A 258 8.39 -15.20 -2.40
N LYS A 259 8.42 -14.39 -3.47
CA LYS A 259 9.38 -14.56 -4.57
C LYS A 259 10.66 -13.78 -4.29
N SER A 260 11.80 -14.47 -4.39
CA SER A 260 13.12 -13.84 -4.44
C SER A 260 13.52 -13.56 -5.88
N ILE A 261 13.62 -12.28 -6.24
CA ILE A 261 13.88 -11.80 -7.59
C ILE A 261 15.12 -10.89 -7.67
N ALA A 262 15.67 -10.44 -6.54
CA ALA A 262 16.79 -9.49 -6.52
C ALA A 262 18.08 -10.04 -7.14
N ASP A 263 18.28 -11.36 -7.11
CA ASP A 263 19.44 -11.98 -7.77
C ASP A 263 19.38 -11.95 -9.30
N ALA A 264 18.19 -11.82 -9.88
CA ALA A 264 17.98 -11.71 -11.32
C ALA A 264 17.90 -10.24 -11.81
N ALA A 265 17.91 -9.27 -10.89
CA ALA A 265 17.79 -7.86 -11.21
C ALA A 265 19.10 -7.31 -11.82
N PRO A 266 19.03 -6.47 -12.88
CA PRO A 266 20.18 -5.75 -13.40
C PRO A 266 20.89 -4.93 -12.31
N SER A 267 22.22 -4.94 -12.31
CA SER A 267 23.00 -4.27 -11.25
C SER A 267 22.78 -2.75 -11.17
N ASN A 268 22.31 -2.12 -12.24
CA ASN A 268 22.03 -0.69 -12.26
C ASN A 268 20.69 -0.30 -11.62
N ILE A 269 19.89 -1.27 -11.16
CA ILE A 269 18.64 -1.05 -10.39
C ILE A 269 18.70 -1.65 -8.98
N VAL A 270 19.86 -2.19 -8.60
CA VAL A 270 20.08 -2.84 -7.31
C VAL A 270 21.09 -2.05 -6.51
N THR A 271 20.77 -1.78 -5.24
CA THR A 271 21.75 -1.38 -4.24
C THR A 271 22.06 -2.54 -3.32
N THR A 272 23.20 -2.50 -2.65
CA THR A 272 23.64 -3.57 -1.76
C THR A 272 24.11 -2.97 -0.44
N ASP A 273 23.70 -3.55 0.68
CA ASP A 273 24.13 -3.14 2.02
C ASP A 273 25.49 -3.73 2.41
N SER A 274 25.94 -3.47 3.63
CA SER A 274 27.24 -3.93 4.14
C SER A 274 27.38 -5.46 4.23
N ALA A 275 26.28 -6.21 4.32
CA ALA A 275 26.27 -7.67 4.35
C ALA A 275 26.08 -8.31 2.97
N GLY A 276 25.86 -7.52 1.92
CA GLY A 276 25.60 -8.05 0.60
C GLY A 276 24.10 -8.22 0.27
N ASN A 277 23.20 -7.79 1.16
CA ASN A 277 21.76 -7.89 0.90
C ASN A 277 21.35 -6.85 -0.13
N LYS A 278 20.47 -7.26 -1.04
CA LYS A 278 20.09 -6.48 -2.20
C LYS A 278 18.77 -5.74 -1.98
N THR A 279 18.70 -4.50 -2.44
CA THR A 279 17.46 -3.74 -2.55
C THR A 279 17.23 -3.37 -4.01
N ILE A 280 16.09 -3.75 -4.57
CA ILE A 280 15.66 -3.33 -5.90
C ILE A 280 15.03 -1.94 -5.76
N ALA A 281 15.39 -0.99 -6.63
CA ALA A 281 14.80 0.34 -6.64
C ALA A 281 13.29 0.27 -6.96
N GLY A 282 12.48 0.98 -6.17
CA GLY A 282 11.04 1.09 -6.40
C GLY A 282 10.68 2.14 -7.43
N PHE A 283 9.39 2.28 -7.71
CA PHE A 283 8.83 3.30 -8.58
C PHE A 283 7.70 4.07 -7.89
N TYR A 284 7.77 5.41 -7.98
CA TYR A 284 6.75 6.36 -7.58
C TYR A 284 6.62 7.53 -8.59
N ASP A 285 5.59 8.37 -8.47
CA ASP A 285 5.46 9.59 -9.27
C ASP A 285 6.70 10.49 -9.15
N GLY A 286 7.26 10.91 -10.30
CA GLY A 286 8.52 11.66 -10.34
C GLY A 286 9.80 10.80 -10.28
N SER A 287 9.68 9.49 -10.49
CA SER A 287 10.78 8.53 -10.49
C SER A 287 11.94 8.88 -11.44
N THR A 288 13.15 8.59 -10.95
CA THR A 288 14.37 8.59 -11.77
C THR A 288 14.36 7.44 -12.79
N GLU A 289 15.26 7.47 -13.78
CA GLU A 289 15.38 6.38 -14.76
C GLU A 289 15.65 5.02 -14.09
N THR A 290 16.44 5.00 -13.01
CA THR A 290 16.73 3.78 -12.24
C THR A 290 15.48 3.22 -11.58
N MET A 291 14.68 4.10 -10.94
CA MET A 291 13.41 3.74 -10.31
C MET A 291 12.41 3.20 -11.33
N ASN A 292 12.30 3.85 -12.50
CA ASN A 292 11.46 3.37 -13.61
C ASN A 292 11.80 1.94 -14.04
N LYS A 293 13.10 1.65 -14.21
CA LYS A 293 13.57 0.30 -14.58
C LYS A 293 13.36 -0.71 -13.46
N GLY A 294 13.49 -0.27 -12.20
CA GLY A 294 13.24 -1.10 -11.02
C GLY A 294 11.78 -1.53 -10.91
N GLY A 295 10.86 -0.55 -10.98
CA GLY A 295 9.42 -0.82 -11.02
C GLY A 295 9.03 -1.74 -12.19
N GLN A 296 9.50 -1.45 -13.41
CA GLN A 296 9.24 -2.30 -14.57
C GLN A 296 9.71 -3.74 -14.34
N PHE A 297 10.93 -3.92 -13.83
CA PHE A 297 11.46 -5.24 -13.52
C PHE A 297 10.58 -5.98 -12.51
N MET A 298 10.14 -5.31 -11.43
CA MET A 298 9.27 -5.92 -10.42
C MET A 298 7.91 -6.30 -11.02
N THR A 299 7.28 -5.42 -11.80
CA THR A 299 6.02 -5.72 -12.50
C THR A 299 6.16 -6.94 -13.42
N GLU A 300 7.26 -7.05 -14.17
CA GLU A 300 7.52 -8.19 -15.07
C GLU A 300 7.71 -9.52 -14.32
N LYS A 301 8.29 -9.50 -13.11
CA LYS A 301 8.58 -10.72 -12.33
C LYS A 301 7.44 -11.15 -11.41
N LEU A 302 6.72 -10.17 -10.86
CA LEU A 302 5.75 -10.39 -9.80
C LEU A 302 4.32 -10.36 -10.34
N GLY A 303 4.05 -9.56 -11.37
CA GLY A 303 2.70 -9.18 -11.78
C GLY A 303 2.17 -7.99 -10.97
N THR A 304 0.87 -7.73 -11.05
CA THR A 304 0.18 -6.63 -10.33
C THR A 304 -0.94 -7.17 -9.43
N GLY A 305 -1.48 -6.36 -8.52
CA GLY A 305 -2.66 -6.68 -7.71
C GLY A 305 -2.43 -7.45 -6.40
N MET A 306 -1.21 -7.94 -6.13
CA MET A 306 -0.86 -8.59 -4.85
C MET A 306 0.00 -7.72 -3.94
N THR A 307 0.97 -7.00 -4.50
CA THR A 307 1.80 -6.00 -3.82
C THR A 307 1.64 -4.68 -4.54
N TYR A 308 1.45 -3.59 -3.80
CA TYR A 308 1.24 -2.27 -4.38
C TYR A 308 2.47 -1.80 -5.16
N MET A 309 2.26 -1.58 -6.46
CA MET A 309 3.19 -1.03 -7.43
C MET A 309 2.51 0.12 -8.19
N HIS A 310 3.09 1.32 -8.09
CA HIS A 310 2.63 2.47 -8.85
C HIS A 310 3.10 2.36 -10.33
N PRO A 311 2.40 2.95 -11.33
CA PRO A 311 1.03 3.47 -11.27
C PRO A 311 0.00 2.40 -11.65
N ASP A 312 0.43 1.15 -11.82
CA ASP A 312 -0.39 0.10 -12.40
C ASP A 312 -1.52 -0.31 -11.45
N ASP A 313 -1.26 -0.37 -10.15
CA ASP A 313 -2.27 -0.74 -9.16
C ASP A 313 -3.30 0.36 -8.86
N ASP A 314 -2.98 1.63 -9.14
CA ASP A 314 -3.94 2.75 -9.07
C ASP A 314 -5.07 2.63 -10.10
N ARG A 315 -4.83 1.87 -11.16
CA ARG A 315 -5.78 1.70 -12.27
C ARG A 315 -6.61 0.43 -12.15
N LEU A 316 -6.33 -0.41 -11.14
CA LEU A 316 -7.05 -1.65 -10.94
C LEU A 316 -8.46 -1.38 -10.38
N PRO A 317 -9.47 -2.13 -10.84
CA PRO A 317 -10.81 -2.02 -10.31
C PRO A 317 -10.87 -2.45 -8.84
N THR A 318 -11.93 -2.03 -8.14
CA THR A 318 -12.19 -2.41 -6.75
C THR A 318 -12.13 -3.92 -6.57
N GLY A 319 -11.38 -4.38 -5.57
CA GLY A 319 -11.16 -5.81 -5.28
C GLY A 319 -9.96 -6.43 -6.01
N GLN A 320 -9.34 -5.72 -6.94
CA GLN A 320 -8.06 -6.12 -7.56
C GLN A 320 -6.87 -5.31 -7.05
N ASN A 321 -7.13 -4.15 -6.42
CA ASN A 321 -6.10 -3.37 -5.75
C ASN A 321 -5.55 -4.14 -4.52
N PRO A 322 -4.22 -4.13 -4.29
CA PRO A 322 -3.61 -4.84 -3.17
C PRO A 322 -3.94 -4.24 -1.80
N MET A 323 -4.50 -3.02 -1.73
CA MET A 323 -5.10 -2.46 -0.51
C MET A 323 -6.43 -3.15 -0.22
N ARG A 324 -6.37 -4.14 0.68
CA ARG A 324 -7.51 -5.03 0.99
C ARG A 324 -7.93 -4.86 2.44
N HIS A 325 -9.23 -4.88 2.67
CA HIS A 325 -9.80 -4.86 4.01
C HIS A 325 -9.77 -6.26 4.65
N THR A 326 -9.52 -6.33 5.95
CA THR A 326 -9.67 -7.56 6.73
C THR A 326 -10.13 -7.32 8.17
N ASP A 327 -11.08 -8.13 8.62
CA ASP A 327 -11.53 -8.17 10.01
C ASP A 327 -10.69 -9.11 10.88
N SER A 328 -9.68 -9.75 10.31
CA SER A 328 -8.84 -10.70 11.03
C SER A 328 -8.04 -10.02 12.13
N MET A 329 -8.15 -10.55 13.35
CA MET A 329 -7.38 -10.10 14.52
C MET A 329 -5.90 -10.49 14.44
N THR A 330 -5.57 -11.43 13.57
CA THR A 330 -4.22 -11.94 13.41
C THR A 330 -3.97 -12.26 11.95
N LEU A 331 -2.83 -11.82 11.43
CA LEU A 331 -2.31 -12.23 10.14
C LEU A 331 -0.98 -12.95 10.33
N ASP A 332 -0.79 -14.04 9.60
CA ASP A 332 0.52 -14.66 9.44
C ASP A 332 1.26 -13.91 8.33
N VAL A 333 2.49 -13.47 8.63
CA VAL A 333 3.31 -12.66 7.73
C VAL A 333 4.67 -13.31 7.58
N THR A 334 5.19 -13.38 6.36
CA THR A 334 6.57 -13.81 6.09
C THR A 334 7.39 -12.64 5.59
N PHE A 335 8.62 -12.53 6.08
CA PHE A 335 9.67 -11.69 5.51
C PHE A 335 10.75 -12.59 4.94
N GLY A 336 10.85 -12.61 3.62
CA GLY A 336 11.75 -13.47 2.86
C GLY A 336 12.76 -12.69 2.03
N LYS A 337 13.60 -13.44 1.32
CA LYS A 337 14.65 -12.86 0.47
C LYS A 337 14.00 -12.09 -0.70
N PRO A 338 14.47 -10.86 -1.02
CA PRO A 338 13.90 -10.03 -2.08
C PRO A 338 14.12 -10.59 -3.48
#